data_AF-A0A0U5BT97-F1
#
_entry.id   AF-A0A0U5BT97-F1
#
_cell.length_a   1.000
_cell.length_b   1.000
_cell.length_c   1.000
_cell.angle_alpha   90.00
_cell.angle_beta   90.00
_cell.angle_gamma   90.00
#
_symmetry.space_group_name_H-M   'P 1'
#
loop_
_entity.id
_entity.type
_entity.pdbx_description
1 polymer ?
#
loop_
_entity_poly.entity_id
_entity_poly.type
_entity_poly.pdbx_seq_one_letter_code
_entity_poly.pdbx_strand_id
1 'polypeptide(L)'
;MSLHSPFAPHAVWRRLSTLIVVVALMAGCHPDAGAALQAQPAENHDEADPVDQAALAQALKALQPQRPGVTDLYVVGFAGDASDDVFRNETLYLKQLFEQRFDARGRVVTLVNNPDNLGEHPYAPLATYDNLYDTLAAIGKHMDRKEDALLLFVTTHGTEDHSLYVQVDDKEEDFISPQDLRKALDEAGIDNRVIVLSAC
;
A
#
# COMPACT_ATOMS: atom_id res chain seq x y z
N MET A 1 -21.51 -79.49 -37.52
CA MET A 1 -20.49 -79.48 -38.58
C MET A 1 -19.20 -78.96 -37.98
N SER A 2 -18.16 -79.78 -38.09
CA SER A 2 -16.81 -79.61 -37.53
C SER A 2 -16.08 -78.40 -38.09
N LEU A 3 -15.06 -77.94 -37.36
CA LEU A 3 -13.66 -77.69 -37.77
C LEU A 3 -12.96 -77.03 -36.56
N HIS A 4 -12.27 -77.81 -35.73
CA HIS A 4 -10.81 -78.04 -35.73
C HIS A 4 -9.96 -76.79 -35.41
N SER A 5 -9.37 -76.81 -34.21
CA SER A 5 -8.22 -76.04 -33.68
C SER A 5 -6.92 -76.33 -34.48
N PRO A 6 -5.66 -75.88 -34.15
CA PRO A 6 -4.98 -76.00 -32.83
C PRO A 6 -3.80 -75.02 -32.52
N PHE A 7 -3.11 -75.32 -31.39
CA PHE A 7 -1.74 -74.94 -30.95
C PHE A 7 -1.55 -73.79 -29.92
N ALA A 8 -1.78 -74.12 -28.63
CA ALA A 8 -0.82 -74.40 -27.52
C ALA A 8 0.58 -73.69 -27.45
N PRO A 9 1.39 -73.80 -26.37
CA PRO A 9 1.14 -74.16 -24.95
C PRO A 9 1.89 -73.30 -23.86
N HIS A 10 1.57 -73.56 -22.59
CA HIS A 10 2.38 -73.65 -21.33
C HIS A 10 3.61 -72.71 -21.11
N ALA A 11 3.95 -72.19 -19.92
CA ALA A 11 3.94 -72.84 -18.62
C ALA A 11 4.17 -71.83 -17.47
N VAL A 12 3.52 -72.10 -16.35
CA VAL A 12 3.80 -71.57 -15.01
C VAL A 12 5.09 -72.22 -14.49
N TRP A 13 6.02 -71.46 -13.90
CA TRP A 13 6.97 -72.04 -12.95
C TRP A 13 7.32 -71.15 -11.75
N ARG A 14 7.65 -71.87 -10.69
CA ARG A 14 7.62 -71.52 -9.26
C ARG A 14 8.93 -70.88 -8.79
N ARG A 15 8.76 -69.84 -7.96
CA ARG A 15 9.32 -69.63 -6.61
C ARG A 15 10.84 -69.62 -6.34
N LEU A 16 11.21 -68.56 -5.61
CA LEU A 16 12.24 -68.37 -4.58
C LEU A 16 13.70 -68.17 -5.02
N SER A 17 14.23 -66.96 -4.77
CA SER A 17 15.43 -66.76 -3.95
C SER A 17 15.53 -65.30 -3.49
N THR A 18 15.68 -65.15 -2.18
CA THR A 18 15.80 -63.93 -1.39
C THR A 18 17.09 -63.18 -1.73
N LEU A 19 17.02 -61.86 -1.91
CA LEU A 19 18.13 -60.96 -1.63
C LEU A 19 17.57 -59.62 -1.18
N ILE A 20 17.52 -59.46 0.14
CA ILE A 20 17.36 -58.18 0.82
C ILE A 20 18.63 -57.37 0.50
N VAL A 21 18.48 -56.29 -0.25
CA VAL A 21 19.49 -55.23 -0.28
C VAL A 21 18.86 -54.03 0.41
N VAL A 22 19.25 -53.86 1.67
CA VAL A 22 19.07 -52.62 2.43
C VAL A 22 19.95 -51.58 1.75
N VAL A 23 19.35 -50.69 0.97
CA VAL A 23 20.04 -49.47 0.51
C VAL A 23 19.84 -48.43 1.60
N ALA A 24 20.93 -48.14 2.29
CA ALA A 24 21.00 -47.13 3.33
C ALA A 24 20.63 -45.74 2.78
N LEU A 25 19.74 -45.06 3.50
CA LEU A 25 19.56 -43.61 3.44
C LEU A 25 20.90 -42.92 3.72
N MET A 26 21.51 -42.36 2.68
CA MET A 26 22.50 -41.31 2.82
C MET A 26 21.91 -40.05 2.22
N ALA A 27 21.67 -39.07 3.09
CA ALA A 27 21.36 -37.71 2.75
C ALA A 27 22.41 -37.16 1.78
N GLY A 28 22.00 -36.97 0.53
CA GLY A 28 22.67 -36.11 -0.44
C GLY A 28 21.76 -34.92 -0.68
N CYS A 29 22.11 -33.78 -0.09
CA CYS A 29 21.51 -32.50 -0.39
C CYS A 29 21.61 -32.25 -1.90
N HIS A 30 20.49 -32.27 -2.60
CA HIS A 30 20.38 -31.70 -3.94
C HIS A 30 20.33 -30.18 -3.79
N PRO A 31 21.34 -29.42 -4.25
CA PRO A 31 21.36 -27.98 -4.10
C PRO A 31 20.68 -27.35 -5.31
N ASP A 32 19.39 -27.60 -5.55
CA ASP A 32 18.63 -26.91 -6.62
C ASP A 32 17.12 -26.88 -6.35
N ALA A 33 16.71 -26.90 -5.08
CA ALA A 33 15.34 -26.57 -4.65
C ALA A 33 15.21 -25.06 -4.35
N GLY A 34 15.84 -24.25 -5.18
CA GLY A 34 15.95 -22.79 -5.05
C GLY A 34 16.16 -22.17 -6.41
N ALA A 35 15.34 -22.52 -7.40
CA ALA A 35 15.18 -21.66 -8.56
C ALA A 35 14.48 -20.39 -8.06
N ALA A 36 15.28 -19.44 -7.60
CA ALA A 36 14.84 -18.09 -7.33
C ALA A 36 14.03 -17.62 -8.54
N LEU A 37 12.77 -17.21 -8.29
CA LEU A 37 12.13 -16.26 -9.19
C LEU A 37 13.18 -15.19 -9.45
N GLN A 38 13.59 -15.03 -10.70
CA GLN A 38 14.46 -13.91 -11.06
C GLN A 38 13.68 -12.67 -10.64
N ALA A 39 14.11 -12.04 -9.54
CA ALA A 39 13.71 -10.69 -9.21
C ALA A 39 14.08 -9.87 -10.43
N GLN A 40 13.07 -9.47 -11.19
CA GLN A 40 13.24 -8.45 -12.20
C GLN A 40 13.89 -7.26 -11.49
N PRO A 41 14.91 -6.62 -12.08
CA PRO A 41 15.46 -5.41 -11.51
C PRO A 41 14.27 -4.47 -11.26
N ALA A 42 14.05 -4.06 -10.02
CA ALA A 42 13.15 -2.96 -9.72
C ALA A 42 13.59 -1.83 -10.65
N GLU A 43 12.73 -1.40 -11.58
CA GLU A 43 13.02 -0.19 -12.31
C GLU A 43 13.17 0.90 -11.26
N ASN A 44 14.31 1.59 -11.26
CA ASN A 44 14.54 2.67 -10.30
C ASN A 44 13.56 3.79 -10.64
N HIS A 45 12.41 3.81 -9.98
CA HIS A 45 11.43 4.91 -9.99
C HIS A 45 11.93 6.08 -9.12
N ASP A 46 13.23 6.42 -9.21
CA ASP A 46 13.81 7.53 -8.44
C ASP A 46 13.44 8.90 -9.04
N GLU A 47 12.77 8.93 -10.20
CA GLU A 47 12.28 10.15 -10.82
C GLU A 47 10.79 10.34 -10.48
N ALA A 48 10.53 11.28 -9.57
CA ALA A 48 9.19 11.64 -9.15
C ALA A 48 8.31 12.09 -10.33
N ASP A 49 7.06 11.61 -10.38
CA ASP A 49 6.10 11.93 -11.43
C ASP A 49 5.82 13.44 -11.48
N PRO A 50 6.17 14.15 -12.57
CA PRO A 50 5.96 15.58 -12.69
C PRO A 50 4.49 15.98 -12.63
N VAL A 51 3.56 15.10 -13.02
CA VAL A 51 2.11 15.36 -12.95
C VAL A 51 1.68 15.39 -11.48
N ASP A 52 2.07 14.37 -10.71
CA ASP A 52 1.77 14.30 -9.30
C ASP A 52 2.43 15.45 -8.51
N GLN A 53 3.70 15.77 -8.79
CA GLN A 53 4.37 16.92 -8.18
C GLN A 53 3.62 18.24 -8.43
N ALA A 54 3.11 18.44 -9.65
CA ALA A 54 2.32 19.61 -9.98
C ALA A 54 0.98 19.63 -9.22
N ALA A 55 0.31 18.47 -9.11
CA ALA A 55 -0.92 18.33 -8.35
C ALA A 55 -0.71 18.63 -6.86
N LEU A 56 0.36 18.08 -6.25
CA LEU A 56 0.73 18.36 -4.86
C LEU A 56 1.03 19.84 -4.66
N ALA A 57 1.90 20.42 -5.50
CA ALA A 57 2.24 21.84 -5.40
C ALA A 57 1.00 22.74 -5.50
N GLN A 58 0.05 22.40 -6.37
CA GLN A 58 -1.22 23.11 -6.48
C GLN A 58 -2.07 22.98 -5.21
N ALA A 59 -2.22 21.77 -4.67
CA ALA A 59 -2.98 21.51 -3.45
C ALA A 59 -2.40 22.27 -2.25
N LEU A 60 -1.07 22.24 -2.08
CA LEU A 60 -0.39 22.91 -0.98
C LEU A 60 -0.43 24.44 -1.12
N LYS A 61 -0.35 24.97 -2.35
CA LYS A 61 -0.50 26.42 -2.59
C LYS A 61 -1.90 26.94 -2.28
N ALA A 62 -2.92 26.07 -2.36
CA ALA A 62 -4.31 26.42 -2.07
C ALA A 62 -4.62 26.43 -0.55
N LEU A 63 -3.71 25.95 0.29
CA LEU A 63 -3.87 26.01 1.75
C LEU A 63 -3.96 27.46 2.22
N GLN A 64 -5.03 27.74 2.97
CA GLN A 64 -5.15 29.02 3.66
C GLN A 64 -4.22 29.04 4.88
N PRO A 65 -3.67 30.21 5.26
CA PRO A 65 -2.89 30.37 6.48
C PRO A 65 -3.80 30.41 7.72
N GLN A 66 -3.28 30.10 8.90
CA GLN A 66 -4.03 30.18 10.17
C GLN A 66 -4.65 31.57 10.40
N ARG A 67 -5.72 31.60 11.22
CA ARG A 67 -6.43 32.80 11.66
C ARG A 67 -6.06 33.10 13.12
N PRO A 68 -5.33 34.19 13.40
CA PRO A 68 -4.87 34.46 14.77
C PRO A 68 -6.03 34.62 15.77
N GLY A 69 -5.98 33.87 16.87
CA GLY A 69 -7.00 33.89 17.92
C GLY A 69 -8.22 33.02 17.61
N VAL A 70 -8.15 32.18 16.57
CA VAL A 70 -9.19 31.24 16.16
C VAL A 70 -8.53 29.88 15.97
N THR A 71 -8.88 28.91 16.81
CA THR A 71 -8.45 27.52 16.62
C THR A 71 -8.91 27.00 15.26
N ASP A 72 -7.97 26.89 14.33
CA ASP A 72 -8.18 26.30 13.03
C ASP A 72 -7.97 24.78 13.07
N LEU A 73 -8.75 24.09 12.24
CA LEU A 73 -8.55 22.67 11.98
C LEU A 73 -7.96 22.48 10.58
N TYR A 74 -6.74 21.96 10.53
CA TYR A 74 -6.15 21.44 9.30
C TYR A 74 -6.47 19.96 9.18
N VAL A 75 -6.85 19.52 7.98
CA VAL A 75 -7.30 18.15 7.75
C VAL A 75 -6.50 17.54 6.61
N VAL A 76 -6.00 16.33 6.83
CA VAL A 76 -5.41 15.49 5.79
C VAL A 76 -6.23 14.21 5.69
N GLY A 77 -6.79 13.94 4.51
CA GLY A 77 -7.34 12.64 4.17
C GLY A 77 -6.35 11.88 3.29
N PHE A 78 -6.06 10.62 3.63
CA PHE A 78 -5.12 9.77 2.92
C PHE A 78 -5.81 8.46 2.53
N ALA A 79 -6.10 8.27 1.24
CA ALA A 79 -6.60 7.03 0.67
C ALA A 79 -5.43 6.26 0.05
N GLY A 80 -4.84 5.34 0.83
CA GLY A 80 -3.52 4.76 0.51
C GLY A 80 -3.53 3.67 -0.54
N ASP A 81 -4.68 3.06 -0.81
CA ASP A 81 -4.76 1.84 -1.62
C ASP A 81 -5.73 2.02 -2.79
N ALA A 82 -5.21 1.79 -4.01
CA ALA A 82 -5.94 1.91 -5.26
C ALA A 82 -6.86 0.71 -5.58
N SER A 83 -6.73 -0.42 -4.87
CA SER A 83 -7.44 -1.65 -5.17
C SER A 83 -8.95 -1.58 -4.88
N ASP A 84 -9.36 -0.75 -3.92
CA ASP A 84 -10.75 -0.59 -3.51
C ASP A 84 -11.21 0.87 -3.51
N ASP A 85 -12.32 1.13 -4.20
CA ASP A 85 -12.95 2.45 -4.30
C ASP A 85 -13.36 3.09 -2.95
N VAL A 86 -13.53 2.27 -1.91
CA VAL A 86 -13.97 2.73 -0.59
C VAL A 86 -13.01 3.76 0.01
N PHE A 87 -11.70 3.57 -0.17
CA PHE A 87 -10.68 4.44 0.41
C PHE A 87 -10.76 5.86 -0.16
N ARG A 88 -10.85 5.98 -1.50
CA ARG A 88 -11.12 7.25 -2.19
C ARG A 88 -12.44 7.85 -1.71
N ASN A 89 -13.52 7.06 -1.68
CA ASN A 89 -14.85 7.57 -1.33
C ASN A 89 -14.91 8.16 0.08
N GLU A 90 -14.30 7.49 1.06
CA GLU A 90 -14.21 7.97 2.44
C GLU A 90 -13.40 9.27 2.55
N THR A 91 -12.26 9.34 1.85
CA THR A 91 -11.40 10.53 1.84
C THR A 91 -12.08 11.73 1.19
N LEU A 92 -12.77 11.54 0.06
CA LEU A 92 -13.52 12.62 -0.59
C LEU A 92 -14.73 13.06 0.24
N TYR A 93 -15.41 12.11 0.90
CA TYR A 93 -16.50 12.45 1.82
C TYR A 93 -16.02 13.22 3.05
N LEU A 94 -14.87 12.83 3.63
CA LEU A 94 -14.19 13.57 4.70
C LEU A 94 -13.96 15.02 4.28
N LYS A 95 -13.39 15.27 3.08
CA LYS A 95 -13.20 16.63 2.57
C LYS A 95 -14.51 17.41 2.55
N GLN A 96 -15.55 16.87 1.94
CA GLN A 96 -16.86 17.52 1.89
C GLN A 96 -17.38 17.85 3.29
N LEU A 97 -17.32 16.90 4.21
CA LEU A 97 -17.83 17.04 5.57
C LEU A 97 -17.10 18.17 6.33
N PHE A 98 -15.77 18.16 6.30
CA PHE A 98 -14.95 19.10 7.06
C PHE A 98 -15.00 20.52 6.50
N GLU A 99 -15.04 20.67 5.17
CA GLU A 99 -15.21 21.99 4.54
C GLU A 99 -16.61 22.60 4.74
N GLN A 100 -17.64 21.77 5.01
CA GLN A 100 -19.01 22.23 5.16
C GLN A 100 -19.45 22.41 6.62
N ARG A 101 -18.95 21.57 7.53
CA ARG A 101 -19.49 21.48 8.91
C ARG A 101 -18.48 21.81 10.00
N PHE A 102 -17.18 21.87 9.67
CA PHE A 102 -16.11 22.04 10.66
C PHE A 102 -15.23 23.26 10.40
N ASP A 103 -15.72 24.23 9.61
CA ASP A 103 -15.02 25.48 9.28
C ASP A 103 -13.59 25.27 8.73
N ALA A 104 -13.33 24.12 8.11
CA ALA A 104 -12.01 23.75 7.59
C ALA A 104 -11.85 24.09 6.09
N ARG A 105 -12.73 24.93 5.53
CA ARG A 105 -12.69 25.26 4.09
C ARG A 105 -11.35 25.92 3.75
N GLY A 106 -10.64 25.37 2.75
CA GLY A 106 -9.30 25.83 2.38
C GLY A 106 -8.19 25.32 3.31
N ARG A 107 -8.49 24.41 4.24
CA ARG A 107 -7.52 23.75 5.14
C ARG A 107 -7.60 22.22 5.08
N VAL A 108 -8.25 21.68 4.05
CA VAL A 108 -8.33 20.24 3.82
C VAL A 108 -7.52 19.86 2.58
N VAL A 109 -6.53 18.99 2.77
CA VAL A 109 -5.79 18.32 1.70
C VAL A 109 -6.23 16.86 1.66
N THR A 110 -6.46 16.34 0.47
CA THR A 110 -6.74 14.91 0.25
C THR A 110 -5.68 14.36 -0.67
N LEU A 111 -5.10 13.24 -0.28
CA LEU A 111 -4.17 12.44 -1.08
C LEU A 111 -4.90 11.14 -1.43
N VAL A 112 -4.89 10.76 -2.71
CA VAL A 112 -5.74 9.68 -3.22
C VAL A 112 -5.01 8.79 -4.21
N ASN A 113 -4.90 7.51 -3.84
CA ASN A 113 -4.62 6.44 -4.79
C ASN A 113 -5.93 5.81 -5.26
N ASN A 114 -6.18 5.89 -6.56
CA ASN A 114 -7.27 5.20 -7.24
C ASN A 114 -7.03 5.23 -8.76
N PRO A 115 -7.40 4.18 -9.52
CA PRO A 115 -7.23 4.18 -10.97
C PRO A 115 -7.89 5.36 -11.70
N ASP A 116 -8.97 5.92 -11.15
CA ASP A 116 -9.67 7.08 -11.73
C ASP A 116 -8.98 8.44 -11.48
N ASN A 117 -7.97 8.47 -10.61
CA ASN A 117 -7.17 9.65 -10.29
C ASN A 117 -5.85 9.69 -11.07
N LEU A 118 -5.53 8.65 -11.85
CA LEU A 118 -4.28 8.56 -12.61
C LEU A 118 -4.38 9.27 -13.98
N GLY A 119 -3.22 9.51 -14.59
CA GLY A 119 -3.09 10.11 -15.93
C GLY A 119 -2.83 11.61 -15.91
N GLU A 120 -3.05 12.29 -17.03
CA GLU A 120 -2.61 13.68 -17.23
C GLU A 120 -3.38 14.73 -16.40
N HIS A 121 -4.53 14.35 -15.83
CA HIS A 121 -5.46 15.27 -15.17
C HIS A 121 -6.00 14.69 -13.84
N PRO A 122 -5.13 14.45 -12.84
CA PRO A 122 -5.57 13.99 -11.53
C PRO A 122 -6.44 15.06 -10.85
N TYR A 123 -7.41 14.63 -10.03
CA TYR A 123 -8.21 15.54 -9.22
C TYR A 123 -7.65 15.71 -7.79
N ALA A 124 -6.70 14.86 -7.40
CA ALA A 124 -5.96 14.94 -6.14
C ALA A 124 -4.51 14.45 -6.34
N PRO A 125 -3.54 14.90 -5.54
CA PRO A 125 -2.21 14.28 -5.51
C PRO A 125 -2.29 12.83 -5.02
N LEU A 126 -1.31 12.01 -5.39
CA LEU A 126 -1.22 10.62 -4.97
C LEU A 126 -0.99 10.51 -3.46
N ALA A 127 -1.52 9.45 -2.87
CA ALA A 127 -1.31 9.07 -1.49
C ALA A 127 -0.02 8.24 -1.35
N THR A 128 1.13 8.88 -1.56
CA THR A 128 2.46 8.31 -1.30
C THR A 128 3.00 8.78 0.04
N TYR A 129 4.01 8.08 0.59
CA TYR A 129 4.67 8.52 1.82
C TYR A 129 5.30 9.90 1.67
N ASP A 130 5.96 10.17 0.54
CA ASP A 130 6.59 11.47 0.26
C ASP A 130 5.56 12.60 0.19
N ASN A 131 4.43 12.39 -0.48
CA ASN A 131 3.36 13.39 -0.53
C ASN A 131 2.72 13.63 0.84
N LEU A 132 2.57 12.59 1.66
CA LEU A 132 2.11 12.74 3.03
C LEU A 132 3.11 13.55 3.85
N TYR A 133 4.40 13.23 3.75
CA TYR A 133 5.48 13.94 4.43
C TYR A 133 5.49 15.44 4.08
N ASP A 134 5.46 15.75 2.78
CA ASP A 134 5.45 17.13 2.28
C ASP A 134 4.17 17.89 2.66
N THR A 135 3.02 17.20 2.64
CA THR A 135 1.74 17.77 3.08
C THR A 135 1.78 18.13 4.57
N LEU A 136 2.28 17.23 5.42
CA LEU A 136 2.42 17.48 6.86
C LEU A 136 3.41 18.63 7.12
N ALA A 137 4.54 18.65 6.42
CA ALA A 137 5.52 19.73 6.53
C ALA A 137 4.94 21.09 6.10
N ALA A 138 4.12 21.12 5.05
CA ALA A 138 3.42 22.33 4.61
C ALA A 138 2.38 22.79 5.63
N ILE A 139 1.55 21.88 6.16
CA ILE A 139 0.57 22.20 7.20
C ILE A 139 1.25 22.75 8.46
N GLY A 140 2.34 22.11 8.90
CA GLY A 140 3.14 22.56 10.04
C GLY A 140 3.69 23.98 9.87
N LYS A 141 3.85 24.48 8.63
CA LYS A 141 4.25 25.87 8.34
C LYS A 141 3.07 26.85 8.30
N HIS A 142 1.85 26.38 8.01
CA HIS A 142 0.66 27.23 7.90
C HIS A 142 -0.10 27.36 9.22
N MET A 143 -0.04 26.36 10.08
CA MET A 143 -0.74 26.33 11.37
C MET A 143 0.00 27.14 12.45
N ASP A 144 -0.74 27.74 13.37
CA ASP A 144 -0.19 28.11 14.68
C ASP A 144 -0.20 26.86 15.56
N ARG A 145 0.97 26.25 15.72
CA ARG A 145 1.15 24.97 16.43
C ARG A 145 0.70 24.99 17.89
N LYS A 146 0.49 26.18 18.48
CA LYS A 146 0.00 26.31 19.87
C LYS A 146 -1.52 26.40 19.96
N GLU A 147 -2.18 26.83 18.90
CA GLU A 147 -3.61 27.15 18.87
C GLU A 147 -4.41 26.17 18.01
N ASP A 148 -3.84 25.75 16.88
CA ASP A 148 -4.49 24.93 15.86
C ASP A 148 -4.28 23.43 16.10
N ALA A 149 -5.08 22.62 15.41
CA ALA A 149 -4.96 21.16 15.41
C ALA A 149 -4.91 20.57 13.99
N LEU A 150 -4.22 19.43 13.88
CA LEU A 150 -4.31 18.54 12.72
C LEU A 150 -5.33 17.42 12.99
N LEU A 151 -6.19 17.14 12.03
CA LEU A 151 -6.84 15.84 11.86
C LEU A 151 -6.18 15.10 10.71
N LEU A 152 -5.57 13.95 10.99
CA LEU A 152 -5.09 13.02 9.98
C LEU A 152 -6.05 11.81 9.94
N PHE A 153 -6.73 11.64 8.81
CA PHE A 153 -7.56 10.49 8.51
C PHE A 153 -6.86 9.63 7.46
N VAL A 154 -6.51 8.41 7.84
CA VAL A 154 -5.87 7.43 6.95
C VAL A 154 -6.85 6.28 6.74
N THR A 155 -7.10 5.94 5.48
CA THR A 155 -7.92 4.78 5.11
C THR A 155 -7.22 3.97 4.05
N THR A 156 -6.94 2.70 4.37
CA THR A 156 -6.16 1.76 3.54
C THR A 156 -6.21 0.36 4.17
N HIS A 157 -5.67 -0.66 3.50
CA HIS A 157 -5.35 -1.94 4.16
C HIS A 157 -4.15 -1.78 5.10
N GLY A 158 -4.14 -2.56 6.18
CA GLY A 158 -2.97 -2.71 7.05
C GLY A 158 -2.27 -4.04 6.78
N THR A 159 -1.04 -4.17 7.29
CA THR A 159 -0.27 -5.40 7.21
C THR A 159 -0.20 -6.11 8.56
N GLU A 160 0.17 -7.40 8.55
CA GLU A 160 0.39 -8.18 9.77
C GLU A 160 1.48 -7.57 10.68
N ASP A 161 2.43 -6.83 10.10
CA ASP A 161 3.49 -6.12 10.82
C ASP A 161 3.08 -4.69 11.28
N HIS A 162 1.79 -4.38 11.22
CA HIS A 162 1.19 -3.11 11.65
C HIS A 162 1.65 -1.89 10.84
N SER A 163 1.97 -2.08 9.57
CA SER A 163 2.21 -0.98 8.62
C SER A 163 0.93 -0.65 7.85
N LEU A 164 0.82 0.61 7.42
CA LEU A 164 -0.20 1.04 6.46
C LEU A 164 0.26 0.64 5.06
N TYR A 165 -0.57 -0.08 4.32
CA TYR A 165 -0.28 -0.40 2.93
C TYR A 165 -0.49 0.82 2.05
N VAL A 166 0.41 1.01 1.10
CA VAL A 166 0.30 2.04 0.07
C VAL A 166 0.42 1.36 -1.27
N GLN A 167 -0.57 1.54 -2.13
CA GLN A 167 -0.55 1.05 -3.50
C GLN A 167 -1.11 2.13 -4.41
N VAL A 168 -0.30 2.59 -5.35
CA VAL A 168 -0.69 3.58 -6.37
C VAL A 168 -1.32 2.86 -7.57
N ASP A 169 -0.68 1.79 -8.05
CA ASP A 169 -1.14 0.93 -9.14
C ASP A 169 -0.59 -0.51 -9.00
N ASP A 170 -0.65 -1.32 -10.07
CA ASP A 170 -0.20 -2.72 -10.07
C ASP A 170 1.32 -2.90 -10.00
N LYS A 171 2.10 -1.82 -10.03
CA LYS A 171 3.57 -1.82 -10.08
C LYS A 171 4.21 -1.01 -8.95
N GLU A 172 3.47 -0.10 -8.35
CA GLU A 172 3.97 0.79 -7.31
C GLU A 172 3.24 0.56 -5.99
N GLU A 173 3.98 -0.04 -5.04
CA GLU A 173 3.55 -0.27 -3.68
C GLU A 173 4.63 0.13 -2.67
N ASP A 174 4.20 0.52 -1.47
CA ASP A 174 5.05 0.90 -0.35
C ASP A 174 4.32 0.64 0.99
N PHE A 175 5.01 0.87 2.11
CA PHE A 175 4.49 0.65 3.45
C PHE A 175 4.91 1.78 4.38
N ILE A 176 3.95 2.37 5.09
CA ILE A 176 4.22 3.38 6.11
C ILE A 176 4.19 2.72 7.48
N SER A 177 5.35 2.62 8.13
CA SER A 177 5.42 2.11 9.50
C SER A 177 4.91 3.15 10.51
N PRO A 178 4.55 2.72 11.73
CA PRO A 178 4.25 3.66 12.82
C PRO A 178 5.38 4.64 13.11
N GLN A 179 6.64 4.23 12.92
CA GLN A 179 7.83 5.06 13.13
C GLN A 179 7.96 6.14 12.06
N ASP A 180 7.65 5.81 10.80
CA ASP A 180 7.67 6.77 9.69
C ASP A 180 6.60 7.83 9.89
N LEU A 181 5.37 7.42 10.21
CA LEU A 181 4.28 8.35 10.46
C LEU A 181 4.60 9.28 11.65
N ARG A 182 5.13 8.71 12.75
CA ARG A 182 5.58 9.51 13.89
C ARG A 182 6.65 10.51 13.47
N LYS A 183 7.66 10.07 12.72
CA LYS A 183 8.76 10.93 12.26
C LYS A 183 8.21 12.09 11.43
N ALA A 184 7.34 11.82 10.45
CA ALA A 184 6.76 12.86 9.60
C ALA A 184 5.99 13.92 10.42
N LEU A 185 5.19 13.49 11.40
CA LEU A 185 4.44 14.41 12.26
C LEU A 185 5.35 15.22 13.21
N ASP A 186 6.35 14.57 13.80
CA ASP A 186 7.30 15.21 14.73
C ASP A 186 8.21 16.21 13.98
N GLU A 187 8.66 15.89 12.76
CA GLU A 187 9.47 16.79 11.91
C GLU A 187 8.65 17.98 11.36
N ALA A 188 7.35 17.77 11.10
CA ALA A 188 6.43 18.87 10.81
C ALA A 188 6.18 19.78 12.03
N GLY A 189 6.52 19.31 13.24
CA GLY A 189 6.31 20.01 14.51
C GLY A 189 4.84 20.10 14.90
N ILE A 190 4.05 19.07 14.57
CA ILE A 190 2.61 19.01 14.83
C ILE A 190 2.38 18.29 16.15
N ASP A 191 2.16 19.07 17.21
CA ASP A 191 1.91 18.58 18.56
C ASP A 191 0.41 18.28 18.81
N ASN A 192 -0.46 19.20 18.39
CA ASN A 192 -1.91 19.06 18.50
C ASN A 192 -2.45 18.24 17.31
N ARG A 193 -2.68 16.95 17.53
CA ARG A 193 -3.10 16.02 16.47
C ARG A 193 -4.16 15.03 16.92
N VAL A 194 -5.14 14.81 16.06
CA VAL A 194 -6.10 13.70 16.11
C VAL A 194 -5.79 12.80 14.92
N ILE A 195 -5.51 11.53 15.19
CA ILE A 195 -5.19 10.55 14.15
C ILE A 195 -6.29 9.50 14.16
N VAL A 196 -6.92 9.30 13.01
CA VAL A 196 -7.95 8.30 12.78
C VAL A 196 -7.41 7.33 11.74
N LEU A 197 -7.24 6.07 12.13
CA LEU A 197 -6.75 5.00 11.26
C LEU A 197 -7.91 4.06 10.96
N SER A 198 -8.31 4.00 9.70
CA SER A 198 -9.23 3.02 9.13
C SER A 198 -8.40 1.99 8.35
N ALA A 199 -7.69 1.13 9.10
CA ALA A 199 -6.83 0.07 8.58
C ALA A 199 -6.88 -1.13 9.55
N CYS A 200 -6.82 -2.35 9.01
CA CYS A 200 -6.95 -3.61 9.75
C CYS A 200 -5.60 -4.29 9.99
#